data_AF-A0A7J9I4J9-F1
#
_entry.id   AF-A0A7J9I4J9-F1
#
_cell.length_a   1.000
_cell.length_b   1.000
_cell.length_c   1.000
_cell.angle_alpha   90.00
_cell.angle_beta   90.00
_cell.angle_gamma   90.00
#
_symmetry.space_group_name_H-M   'P 1'
#
loop_
_entity.id
_entity.type
_entity.pdbx_description
1 polymer ?
#
loop_
_entity_poly.entity_id
_entity_poly.type
_entity_poly.pdbx_seq_one_letter_code
_entity_poly.pdbx_strand_id
1 'polypeptide(L)'
;MDSSLTDQQQDKYRSYLHGEGEKNTNWKLGAPPNYDTVNKLFEEGRTKIWPPASLEEKVQNLVKTWEMEMFNKISFPDYKSVKLQNFTVSVNGRKPLSLEESRKLGGGYNSFMQTTLPENLRGYNPAQETEHSSHLAFTTAFPRGFALEVIQVYSGPPSIV
;
A
#
# COMPACT_ATOMS: atom_id res chain seq x y z
N MET A 1 33.31 -17.46 -17.37
CA MET A 1 33.23 -16.40 -16.34
C MET A 1 31.78 -16.34 -15.93
N ASP A 2 31.50 -16.92 -14.78
CA ASP A 2 30.16 -17.13 -14.23
C ASP A 2 29.74 -15.82 -13.55
N SER A 3 28.96 -14.99 -14.25
CA SER A 3 28.37 -13.80 -13.64
C SER A 3 27.12 -14.25 -12.91
N SER A 4 27.29 -14.51 -11.63
CA SER A 4 26.26 -14.63 -10.62
C SER A 4 25.15 -13.58 -10.87
N LEU A 5 24.04 -14.05 -11.45
CA LEU A 5 22.77 -13.37 -11.36
C LEU A 5 22.44 -13.35 -9.88
N THR A 6 22.63 -12.19 -9.27
CA THR A 6 22.21 -11.92 -7.90
C THR A 6 20.78 -12.39 -7.76
N ASP A 7 20.59 -13.41 -6.93
CA ASP A 7 19.29 -13.84 -6.42
C ASP A 7 18.70 -12.59 -5.75
N GLN A 8 17.91 -11.82 -6.50
CA GLN A 8 17.25 -10.63 -5.98
C GLN A 8 16.33 -11.16 -4.89
N GLN A 9 16.75 -10.97 -3.64
CA GLN A 9 16.04 -11.45 -2.48
C GLN A 9 14.63 -10.84 -2.56
N GLN A 10 13.68 -11.67 -2.99
CA GLN A 10 12.30 -11.26 -3.20
C GLN A 10 11.77 -10.66 -1.90
N ASP A 11 11.09 -9.51 -1.97
CA ASP A 11 10.48 -8.88 -0.80
C ASP A 11 9.58 -9.90 -0.08
N LYS A 12 9.88 -10.16 1.20
CA LYS A 12 9.22 -11.19 2.01
C LYS A 12 7.85 -10.75 2.53
N TYR A 13 7.53 -9.47 2.44
CA TYR A 13 6.39 -8.82 3.08
C TYR A 13 5.29 -8.44 2.09
N ARG A 14 5.62 -8.30 0.81
CA ARG A 14 4.71 -7.86 -0.24
C ARG A 14 4.60 -8.93 -1.31
N SER A 15 3.45 -9.58 -1.34
CA SER A 15 3.08 -10.43 -2.47
C SER A 15 2.90 -9.58 -3.73
N TYR A 16 3.04 -10.21 -4.90
CA TYR A 16 2.78 -9.55 -6.20
C TYR A 16 3.66 -8.33 -6.51
N LEU A 17 4.83 -8.24 -5.86
CA LEU A 17 5.89 -7.28 -6.23
C LEU A 17 6.82 -7.83 -7.32
N HIS A 18 7.13 -9.13 -7.23
CA HIS A 18 7.95 -9.86 -8.19
C HIS A 18 7.30 -11.22 -8.47
N GLY A 19 7.55 -11.77 -9.67
CA GLY A 19 7.04 -13.06 -10.11
C GLY A 19 6.73 -13.10 -11.60
N GLU A 20 6.45 -14.29 -12.14
CA GLU A 20 6.03 -14.46 -13.54
C GLU A 20 4.78 -13.64 -13.86
N GLY A 21 3.84 -13.58 -12.92
CA GLY A 21 2.59 -12.83 -13.07
C GLY A 21 2.73 -11.31 -12.95
N GLU A 22 3.94 -10.80 -12.68
CA GLU A 22 4.27 -9.39 -12.46
C GLU A 22 5.22 -8.85 -13.53
N LYS A 23 5.76 -9.72 -14.42
CA LYS A 23 6.69 -9.32 -15.49
C LYS A 23 6.17 -8.22 -16.39
N ASN A 24 4.85 -8.19 -16.60
CA ASN A 24 4.16 -7.23 -17.47
C ASN A 24 3.38 -6.18 -16.67
N THR A 25 3.59 -6.09 -15.35
CA THR A 25 2.92 -5.07 -14.54
C THR A 25 3.36 -3.68 -14.96
N ASN A 26 2.39 -2.80 -15.15
CA ASN A 26 2.67 -1.41 -15.50
C ASN A 26 2.89 -0.59 -14.22
N TRP A 27 4.15 -0.38 -13.87
CA TRP A 27 4.57 0.37 -12.69
C TRP A 27 4.57 1.87 -12.92
N LYS A 28 4.09 2.64 -11.93
CA LYS A 28 4.02 4.10 -11.96
C LYS A 28 5.36 4.77 -12.28
N LEU A 29 6.46 4.22 -11.77
CA LEU A 29 7.82 4.72 -12.00
C LEU A 29 8.61 3.87 -13.01
N GLY A 30 7.92 3.03 -13.81
CA GLY A 30 8.53 2.18 -14.83
C GLY A 30 9.24 0.93 -14.31
N ALA A 31 9.36 0.74 -12.99
CA ALA A 31 9.94 -0.45 -12.37
C ALA A 31 9.26 -0.78 -11.02
N PRO A 32 9.37 -2.02 -10.52
CA PRO A 32 8.91 -2.37 -9.18
C PRO A 32 9.56 -1.47 -8.12
N PRO A 33 8.79 -0.96 -7.13
CA PRO A 33 9.34 -0.16 -6.04
C PRO A 33 10.31 -0.97 -5.16
N ASN A 34 11.36 -0.32 -4.65
CA ASN A 34 12.28 -0.89 -3.67
C ASN A 34 11.80 -0.56 -2.24
N TYR A 35 11.69 -1.58 -1.38
CA TYR A 35 11.26 -1.45 0.01
C TYR A 35 12.34 -1.77 1.05
N ASP A 36 13.61 -1.94 0.67
CA ASP A 36 14.70 -2.40 1.54
C ASP A 36 14.85 -1.53 2.79
N THR A 37 14.78 -0.20 2.63
CA THR A 37 14.91 0.75 3.75
C THR A 37 13.76 0.59 4.76
N VAL A 38 12.53 0.48 4.28
CA VAL A 38 11.34 0.31 5.14
C VAL A 38 11.30 -1.09 5.75
N ASN A 39 11.74 -2.11 5.03
CA ASN A 39 11.85 -3.48 5.53
C ASN A 39 12.89 -3.55 6.65
N LYS A 40 14.05 -2.91 6.48
CA LYS A 40 15.05 -2.78 7.54
C LYS A 40 14.48 -2.06 8.77
N LEU A 41 13.80 -0.93 8.57
CA LEU A 41 13.13 -0.20 9.67
C LEU A 41 12.09 -1.08 10.38
N PHE A 42 11.30 -1.85 9.64
CA PHE A 42 10.34 -2.79 10.20
C PHE A 42 11.03 -3.89 11.03
N GLU A 43 12.10 -4.48 10.53
CA GLU A 43 12.87 -5.51 11.24
C GLU A 43 13.52 -5.00 12.53
N GLU A 44 14.06 -3.78 12.50
CA GLU A 44 14.65 -3.12 13.67
C GLU A 44 13.61 -2.75 14.73
N GLY A 45 12.39 -2.41 14.31
CA GLY A 45 11.35 -1.86 15.18
C GLY A 45 10.26 -2.84 15.62
N ARG A 46 10.08 -3.97 14.92
CA ARG A 46 8.98 -4.91 15.21
C ARG A 46 9.15 -5.54 16.59
N THR A 47 8.01 -5.76 17.24
CA THR A 47 7.89 -6.41 18.55
C THR A 47 7.31 -7.82 18.45
N LYS A 48 6.74 -8.19 17.30
CA LYS A 48 6.10 -9.47 17.02
C LYS A 48 6.77 -10.17 15.85
N ILE A 49 7.07 -11.46 16.07
CA ILE A 49 7.45 -12.40 15.02
C ILE A 49 6.36 -13.44 14.96
N TRP A 50 5.57 -13.40 13.89
CA TRP A 50 4.43 -14.28 13.71
C TRP A 50 4.87 -15.64 13.16
N PRO A 51 4.25 -16.76 13.59
CA PRO A 51 4.49 -18.05 12.97
C PRO A 51 4.14 -18.02 11.48
N PRO A 52 4.89 -18.76 10.63
CA PRO A 52 4.54 -18.87 9.21
C PRO A 52 3.11 -19.36 9.01
N ALA A 53 2.41 -18.76 8.05
CA ALA A 53 1.02 -18.99 7.70
C ALA A 53 -0.03 -18.62 8.77
N SER A 54 0.38 -17.96 9.86
CA SER A 54 -0.53 -17.39 10.86
C SER A 54 -1.43 -16.30 10.25
N LEU A 55 -2.52 -15.98 10.94
CA LEU A 55 -3.46 -14.96 10.49
C LEU A 55 -2.83 -13.57 10.54
N GLU A 56 -2.07 -13.28 11.58
CA GLU A 56 -1.39 -12.01 11.79
C GLU A 56 -0.33 -11.74 10.73
N GLU A 57 0.48 -12.76 10.38
CA GLU A 57 1.42 -12.67 9.26
C GLU A 57 0.69 -12.35 7.94
N LYS A 58 -0.40 -13.09 7.67
CA LYS A 58 -1.21 -12.89 6.45
C LYS A 58 -1.82 -11.50 6.39
N VAL A 59 -2.42 -11.01 7.48
CA VAL A 59 -3.02 -9.67 7.53
C VAL A 59 -1.96 -8.59 7.36
N GLN A 60 -0.82 -8.73 8.02
CA GLN A 60 0.28 -7.77 7.88
C GLN A 60 0.79 -7.68 6.44
N ASN A 61 1.05 -8.84 5.81
CA ASN A 61 1.55 -8.88 4.45
C ASN A 61 0.47 -8.43 3.44
N LEU A 62 -0.81 -8.72 3.70
CA LEU A 62 -1.92 -8.24 2.88
C LEU A 62 -2.00 -6.71 2.87
N VAL A 63 -1.92 -6.06 4.03
CA VAL A 63 -1.96 -4.58 4.11
C VAL A 63 -0.77 -3.96 3.37
N LYS A 64 0.44 -4.50 3.57
CA LYS A 64 1.66 -4.03 2.88
C LYS A 64 1.57 -4.23 1.36
N THR A 65 0.99 -5.35 0.92
CA THR A 65 0.77 -5.66 -0.50
C THR A 65 -0.27 -4.73 -1.11
N TRP A 66 -1.41 -4.54 -0.44
CA TRP A 66 -2.49 -3.68 -0.92
C TRP A 66 -2.03 -2.23 -1.08
N GLU A 67 -1.30 -1.69 -0.11
CA GLU A 67 -0.70 -0.36 -0.19
C GLU A 67 0.24 -0.24 -1.40
N MET A 68 1.14 -1.21 -1.56
CA MET A 68 2.07 -1.26 -2.69
C MET A 68 1.34 -1.23 -4.03
N GLU A 69 0.33 -2.09 -4.22
CA GLU A 69 -0.45 -2.12 -5.45
C GLU A 69 -1.17 -0.79 -5.67
N MET A 70 -1.81 -0.25 -4.63
CA MET A 70 -2.61 0.96 -4.72
C MET A 70 -1.81 2.19 -5.15
N PHE A 71 -0.58 2.34 -4.66
CA PHE A 71 0.26 3.52 -4.95
C PHE A 71 1.21 3.34 -6.14
N ASN A 72 1.56 2.11 -6.50
CA ASN A 72 2.61 1.86 -7.51
C ASN A 72 2.13 1.21 -8.80
N LYS A 73 0.98 0.52 -8.83
CA LYS A 73 0.45 -0.08 -10.07
C LYS A 73 -0.49 0.89 -10.79
N ILE A 74 -0.27 1.07 -12.10
CA ILE A 74 -1.12 1.95 -12.92
C ILE A 74 -2.42 1.24 -13.30
N SER A 75 -2.32 -0.01 -13.77
CA SER A 75 -3.47 -0.75 -14.29
C SER A 75 -4.23 -1.44 -13.16
N PHE A 76 -5.54 -1.16 -13.01
CA PHE A 76 -6.35 -1.86 -12.01
C PHE A 76 -6.39 -3.39 -12.21
N PRO A 77 -6.48 -3.93 -13.44
CA PRO A 77 -6.31 -5.37 -13.69
C PRO A 77 -5.05 -6.02 -13.12
N ASP A 78 -3.99 -5.26 -12.83
CA ASP A 78 -2.76 -5.79 -12.22
C ASP A 78 -2.88 -5.97 -10.69
N TYR A 79 -3.97 -5.51 -10.08
CA TYR A 79 -4.22 -5.60 -8.64
C TYR A 79 -4.72 -7.01 -8.31
N LYS A 80 -4.07 -7.65 -7.36
CA LYS A 80 -4.36 -9.02 -6.92
C LYS A 80 -4.79 -9.09 -5.46
N SER A 81 -4.54 -8.03 -4.67
CA SER A 81 -4.94 -7.94 -3.26
C SER A 81 -6.44 -7.67 -3.05
N VAL A 82 -7.15 -7.15 -4.07
CA VAL A 82 -8.55 -6.73 -3.95
C VAL A 82 -9.37 -7.14 -5.17
N LYS A 83 -10.66 -7.42 -4.95
CA LYS A 83 -11.62 -7.65 -6.04
C LYS A 83 -12.17 -6.31 -6.54
N LEU A 84 -11.66 -5.86 -7.68
CA LEU A 84 -11.94 -4.53 -8.26
C LEU A 84 -13.43 -4.17 -8.30
N GLN A 85 -14.29 -5.07 -8.76
CA GLN A 85 -15.72 -4.78 -8.98
C GLN A 85 -16.48 -4.43 -7.69
N ASN A 86 -16.01 -4.93 -6.54
CA ASN A 86 -16.71 -4.81 -5.26
C ASN A 86 -15.92 -4.00 -4.24
N PHE A 87 -14.70 -3.57 -4.58
CA PHE A 87 -13.86 -2.83 -3.66
C PHE A 87 -14.36 -1.39 -3.53
N THR A 88 -14.63 -0.99 -2.30
CA THR A 88 -14.86 0.41 -1.95
C THR A 88 -14.10 0.77 -0.69
N VAL A 89 -13.71 2.04 -0.57
CA VAL A 89 -13.11 2.61 0.63
C VAL A 89 -13.89 3.83 1.08
N SER A 90 -14.12 3.95 2.38
CA SER A 90 -14.74 5.13 2.99
C SER A 90 -13.88 5.59 4.15
N VAL A 91 -13.77 6.90 4.32
CA VAL A 91 -13.09 7.54 5.44
C VAL A 91 -14.00 8.57 6.08
N ASN A 92 -13.91 8.73 7.40
CA ASN A 92 -14.62 9.78 8.17
C ASN A 92 -16.14 9.80 7.93
N GLY A 93 -16.76 8.63 7.76
CA GLY A 93 -18.21 8.50 7.55
C GLY A 93 -18.71 9.02 6.19
N ARG A 94 -17.81 9.28 5.24
CA ARG A 94 -18.16 9.78 3.91
C ARG A 94 -18.67 8.67 2.98
N LYS A 95 -19.21 9.06 1.83
CA LYS A 95 -19.63 8.12 0.78
C LYS A 95 -18.46 7.18 0.42
N PRO A 96 -18.70 5.85 0.33
CA PRO A 96 -17.71 4.92 -0.19
C PRO A 96 -17.28 5.29 -1.61
N LEU A 97 -15.99 5.11 -1.89
CA LEU A 97 -15.33 5.40 -3.16
C LEU A 97 -14.80 4.10 -3.75
N SER A 98 -15.05 3.89 -5.04
CA SER A 98 -14.32 2.90 -5.84
C SER A 98 -12.84 3.30 -6.01
N LEU A 99 -12.02 2.38 -6.54
CA LEU A 99 -10.63 2.67 -6.90
C LEU A 99 -10.54 3.74 -7.99
N GLU A 100 -11.45 3.72 -8.97
CA GLU A 100 -11.53 4.72 -10.03
C GLU A 100 -11.86 6.11 -9.50
N GLU A 101 -12.86 6.21 -8.63
CA GLU A 101 -13.20 7.48 -7.96
C GLU A 101 -12.05 7.98 -7.08
N SER A 102 -11.39 7.08 -6.35
CA SER A 102 -10.22 7.43 -5.53
C SER A 102 -9.06 7.99 -6.37
N ARG A 103 -8.79 7.40 -7.54
CA ARG A 103 -7.77 7.92 -8.48
C ARG A 103 -8.15 9.29 -9.04
N LYS A 104 -9.43 9.50 -9.41
CA LYS A 104 -9.94 10.80 -9.88
C LYS A 104 -9.85 11.91 -8.83
N LEU A 105 -9.88 11.56 -7.55
CA LEU A 105 -9.68 12.51 -6.44
C LEU A 105 -8.21 12.89 -6.19
N GLY A 106 -7.27 12.42 -7.02
CA GLY A 106 -5.84 12.69 -6.85
C GLY A 106 -5.10 11.58 -6.09
N GLY A 107 -5.60 10.34 -6.17
CA GLY A 107 -4.89 9.16 -5.65
C GLY A 107 -5.16 8.85 -4.17
N GLY A 108 -4.42 7.87 -3.65
CA GLY A 108 -4.70 7.25 -2.34
C GLY A 108 -4.63 8.22 -1.16
N TYR A 109 -3.64 9.12 -1.11
CA TYR A 109 -3.54 10.07 0.00
C TYR A 109 -4.70 11.07 0.00
N ASN A 110 -5.07 11.62 -1.15
CA ASN A 110 -6.23 12.51 -1.24
C ASN A 110 -7.54 11.82 -0.88
N SER A 111 -7.73 10.55 -1.28
CA SER A 111 -8.95 9.80 -0.95
C SER A 111 -9.03 9.50 0.56
N PHE A 112 -7.91 9.18 1.22
CA PHE A 112 -7.87 8.92 2.66
C PHE A 112 -7.91 10.19 3.52
N MET A 113 -7.45 11.33 3.00
CA MET A 113 -7.43 12.59 3.75
C MET A 113 -8.68 13.45 3.53
N GLN A 114 -9.72 12.90 2.90
CA GLN A 114 -11.00 13.59 2.75
C GLN A 114 -11.56 14.03 4.11
N THR A 115 -11.93 15.31 4.19
CA THR A 115 -12.31 15.94 5.46
C THR A 115 -13.47 16.92 5.28
N THR A 116 -14.21 17.14 6.37
CA THR A 116 -15.25 18.18 6.49
C THR A 116 -14.77 19.38 7.30
N LEU A 117 -13.52 19.36 7.78
CA LEU A 117 -12.96 20.48 8.53
C LEU A 117 -13.02 21.78 7.70
N PRO A 118 -13.30 22.93 8.35
CA PRO A 118 -13.11 24.25 7.76
C PRO A 118 -11.70 24.39 7.15
N GLU A 119 -11.57 25.09 6.03
CA GLU A 119 -10.31 25.17 5.27
C GLU A 119 -9.15 25.72 6.12
N ASN A 120 -9.42 26.70 6.97
CA ASN A 120 -8.43 27.30 7.89
C ASN A 120 -7.93 26.33 8.98
N LEU A 121 -8.55 25.16 9.14
CA LEU A 121 -8.15 24.12 10.10
C LEU A 121 -7.48 22.91 9.42
N ARG A 122 -7.28 22.96 8.10
CA ARG A 122 -6.68 21.84 7.35
C ARG A 122 -5.17 21.99 7.32
N GLY A 123 -4.45 21.16 8.08
CA GLY A 123 -3.00 21.01 7.93
C GLY A 123 -2.58 20.34 6.61
N TYR A 124 -3.49 19.55 6.03
CA TYR A 124 -3.39 18.99 4.69
C TYR A 124 -4.73 19.26 3.98
N ASN A 125 -4.70 19.89 2.80
CA ASN A 125 -5.91 20.25 2.08
C ASN A 125 -6.12 19.38 0.82
N PRO A 126 -6.92 18.31 0.90
CA PRO A 126 -7.10 17.38 -0.23
C PRO A 126 -7.79 18.02 -1.45
N ALA A 127 -8.37 19.22 -1.30
CA ALA A 127 -8.97 19.97 -2.40
C ALA A 127 -7.94 20.73 -3.26
N GLN A 128 -6.72 20.94 -2.74
CA GLN A 128 -5.64 21.66 -3.43
C GLN A 128 -4.51 20.72 -3.88
N GLU A 129 -4.38 19.58 -3.23
CA GLU A 129 -3.34 18.60 -3.52
C GLU A 129 -3.63 17.81 -4.80
N THR A 130 -2.60 17.62 -5.61
CA THR A 130 -2.60 16.72 -6.78
C THR A 130 -2.10 15.33 -6.39
N GLU A 131 -2.20 14.35 -7.29
CA GLU A 131 -1.58 13.04 -7.07
C GLU A 131 -0.08 13.14 -6.83
N HIS A 132 0.60 14.06 -7.53
CA HIS A 132 2.04 14.23 -7.37
C HIS A 132 2.41 14.93 -6.06
N SER A 133 1.78 16.06 -5.75
CA SER A 133 2.08 16.84 -4.55
C SER A 133 1.70 16.10 -3.27
N SER A 134 0.56 15.37 -3.27
CA SER A 134 0.18 14.49 -2.16
C SER A 134 1.20 13.38 -1.95
N HIS A 135 1.63 12.69 -3.02
CA HIS A 135 2.61 11.63 -2.91
C HIS A 135 3.95 12.14 -2.38
N LEU A 136 4.41 13.31 -2.85
CA LEU A 136 5.62 13.96 -2.36
C LEU A 136 5.49 14.31 -0.87
N ALA A 137 4.39 14.94 -0.46
CA ALA A 137 4.17 15.34 0.93
C ALA A 137 4.27 14.15 1.90
N PHE A 138 3.64 13.01 1.58
CA PHE A 138 3.66 11.85 2.45
C PHE A 138 4.97 11.05 2.41
N THR A 139 5.59 10.90 1.23
CA THR A 139 6.84 10.13 1.11
C THR A 139 8.05 10.86 1.67
N THR A 140 7.99 12.19 1.76
CA THR A 140 9.06 13.02 2.35
C THR A 140 8.84 13.39 3.80
N ALA A 141 7.65 13.11 4.37
CA ALA A 141 7.34 13.40 5.77
C ALA A 141 8.26 12.67 6.75
N PHE A 142 8.71 11.46 6.41
CA PHE A 142 9.65 10.66 7.21
C PHE A 142 10.84 10.23 6.36
N PRO A 143 12.08 10.60 6.71
CA PRO A 143 13.26 10.32 5.89
C PRO A 143 13.59 8.83 5.73
N ARG A 144 13.05 7.97 6.61
CA ARG A 144 13.20 6.51 6.57
C ARG A 144 11.93 5.79 6.10
N GLY A 145 10.92 6.54 5.67
CA GLY A 145 9.58 6.03 5.41
C GLY A 145 8.81 5.65 6.68
N PHE A 146 7.71 4.92 6.49
CA PHE A 146 6.83 4.45 7.55
C PHE A 146 6.70 2.93 7.47
N ALA A 147 6.97 2.24 8.58
CA ALA A 147 6.82 0.79 8.69
C ALA A 147 5.53 0.46 9.46
N LEU A 148 4.77 -0.50 8.95
CA LEU A 148 3.55 -1.00 9.59
C LEU A 148 3.81 -2.37 10.24
N GLU A 149 3.46 -2.47 11.52
CA GLU A 149 3.41 -3.72 12.29
C GLU A 149 1.98 -4.03 12.71
N VAL A 150 1.55 -5.28 12.52
CA VAL A 150 0.31 -5.81 13.10
C VAL A 150 0.65 -6.46 14.45
N ILE A 151 0.08 -5.92 15.53
CA ILE A 151 0.34 -6.37 16.91
C ILE A 151 -0.57 -7.53 17.33
N GLN A 152 -1.80 -7.55 16.82
CA GLN A 152 -2.78 -8.60 17.10
C GLN A 152 -3.93 -8.54 16.09
N VAL A 153 -4.49 -9.70 15.73
CA VAL A 153 -5.75 -9.80 14.97
C VAL A 153 -6.84 -10.34 15.90
N TYR A 154 -7.96 -9.63 16.00
CA TYR A 154 -9.04 -9.94 16.95
C TYR A 154 -10.15 -10.85 16.39
N SER A 155 -10.19 -11.03 15.08
CA SER A 155 -11.24 -11.79 14.40
C SER A 155 -10.64 -12.68 13.32
N GLY A 156 -11.21 -13.88 13.16
CA GLY A 156 -10.87 -14.77 12.06
C GLY A 156 -11.20 -14.16 10.69
N PRO A 157 -10.79 -14.81 9.59
CA PRO A 157 -11.15 -14.39 8.25
C PRO A 157 -12.69 -14.35 8.07
N PRO A 158 -13.21 -13.47 7.22
CA PRO A 158 -14.64 -13.41 6.94
C PRO A 158 -15.11 -14.72 6.30
N SER A 159 -16.36 -15.10 6.58
CA SER A 159 -17.01 -16.18 5.84
C SER A 159 -17.22 -15.74 4.38
N ILE A 160 -16.75 -16.57 3.45
CA ILE A 160 -17.11 -16.41 2.04
C ILE A 160 -18.52 -16.99 1.89
N VAL A 161 -19.51 -16.12 1.71
CA VAL A 161 -20.90 -16.47 1.42
C VAL A 161 -21.17 -16.50 -0.08
#